data_AF-A0AAU9NDH9-F1
#
_entry.id   AF-A0AAU9NDH9-F1
#
_cell.length_a   1.000
_cell.length_b   1.000
_cell.length_c   1.000
_cell.angle_alpha   90.00
_cell.angle_beta   90.00
_cell.angle_gamma   90.00
#
_symmetry.space_group_name_H-M   'P 1'
#
loop_
_entity.id
_entity.type
_entity.pdbx_description
1 polymer ?
#
loop_
_entity_poly.entity_id
_entity_poly.type
_entity_poly.pdbx_seq_one_letter_code
_entity_poly.pdbx_strand_id
1 'polypeptide(L)'
;MNLEKRIEGWNKSITRILGIPWAFLIGAELTIVQSRISLVNKVQKVYGSQGVQIHNRHIEIIVRRITSKVLVSEEEMSNVFSLGELIGLLRAERMGHTLEEAICYQAVLLGITRASMNTQSFISEASFQESARFLAKVALLGHIDWLKCLKEIVVIGG
;
A
#
# COMPACT_ATOMS: atom_id res chain seq x y z
N MET A 1 0.48 -3.41 -31.39
CA MET A 1 -0.89 -3.23 -30.84
C MET A 1 -0.75 -2.48 -29.51
N ASN A 2 -1.11 -1.20 -29.48
CA ASN A 2 -0.73 -0.30 -28.38
C ASN A 2 -1.65 -0.50 -27.17
N LEU A 3 -1.14 -1.19 -26.13
CA LEU A 3 -1.90 -1.56 -24.93
C LEU A 3 -2.42 -0.32 -24.17
N GLU A 4 -1.68 0.78 -24.22
CA GLU A 4 -2.06 2.06 -23.60
C GLU A 4 -3.38 2.60 -24.19
N LYS A 5 -3.52 2.58 -25.53
CA LYS A 5 -4.75 3.03 -26.21
C LYS A 5 -5.97 2.16 -25.87
N ARG A 6 -5.77 0.87 -25.57
CA ARG A 6 -6.86 -0.02 -25.15
C ARG A 6 -7.28 0.24 -23.71
N ILE A 7 -6.32 0.50 -22.81
CA ILE A 7 -6.59 0.88 -21.41
C ILE A 7 -7.38 2.19 -21.37
N GLU A 8 -7.01 3.16 -22.21
CA GLU A 8 -7.68 4.46 -22.27
C GLU A 8 -9.11 4.37 -22.82
N GLY A 9 -9.34 3.55 -23.86
CA GLY A 9 -10.69 3.28 -24.37
C GLY A 9 -11.57 2.51 -23.38
N TRP A 10 -10.98 1.60 -22.60
CA TRP A 10 -11.65 0.91 -21.51
C TRP A 10 -12.02 1.86 -20.37
N ASN A 11 -11.10 2.72 -19.93
CA ASN A 11 -11.37 3.73 -18.91
C ASN A 11 -12.53 4.65 -19.30
N LYS A 12 -12.56 5.11 -20.55
CA LYS A 12 -13.64 5.98 -21.07
C LYS A 12 -15.01 5.27 -21.12
N SER A 13 -15.01 3.95 -21.24
CA SER A 13 -16.24 3.14 -21.24
C SER A 13 -16.71 2.84 -19.82
N ILE A 14 -15.79 2.61 -18.89
CA ILE A 14 -16.07 2.40 -17.45
C ILE A 14 -16.61 3.67 -16.82
N THR A 15 -16.00 4.84 -17.05
CA THR A 15 -16.47 6.13 -16.50
C THR A 15 -17.90 6.46 -16.94
N ARG A 16 -18.30 6.03 -18.15
CA ARG A 16 -19.66 6.23 -18.68
C ARG A 16 -20.70 5.30 -18.03
N ILE A 17 -20.30 4.14 -17.51
CA ILE A 17 -21.21 3.10 -16.99
C ILE A 17 -21.32 3.15 -15.47
N LEU A 18 -20.22 3.41 -14.75
CA LEU A 18 -20.15 3.33 -13.29
C LEU A 18 -20.03 4.70 -12.61
N GLY A 19 -19.91 5.79 -13.36
CA GLY A 19 -19.58 7.12 -12.84
C GLY A 19 -18.06 7.31 -12.64
N ILE A 20 -17.65 8.57 -12.46
CA ILE A 20 -16.24 8.97 -12.37
C ILE A 20 -15.54 8.34 -11.13
N PRO A 21 -16.11 8.35 -9.91
CA PRO A 21 -15.43 7.83 -8.71
C PRO A 21 -15.14 6.32 -8.77
N TRP A 22 -16.08 5.52 -9.28
CA TRP A 22 -15.92 4.07 -9.41
C TRP A 22 -14.88 3.67 -10.45
N ALA A 23 -14.75 4.45 -11.54
CA ALA A 23 -13.72 4.21 -12.53
C ALA A 23 -12.31 4.41 -11.98
N PHE A 24 -12.11 5.45 -11.16
CA PHE A 24 -10.83 5.69 -10.49
C PHE A 24 -10.49 4.57 -9.50
N LEU A 25 -11.45 4.14 -8.69
CA LEU A 25 -11.26 3.01 -7.76
C LEU A 25 -10.87 1.71 -8.48
N ILE A 26 -11.64 1.32 -9.50
CA ILE A 26 -11.36 0.10 -10.26
C ILE A 26 -10.00 0.21 -10.96
N GLY A 27 -9.66 1.39 -11.49
CA GLY A 27 -8.35 1.66 -12.08
C GLY A 27 -7.20 1.49 -11.09
N ALA A 28 -7.35 1.99 -9.86
CA ALA A 28 -6.36 1.84 -8.80
C ALA A 28 -6.18 0.37 -8.41
N GLU A 29 -7.27 -0.37 -8.20
CA GLU A 29 -7.23 -1.80 -7.86
C GLU A 29 -6.57 -2.64 -8.96
N LEU A 30 -6.94 -2.41 -10.22
CA LEU A 30 -6.32 -3.07 -11.36
C LEU A 30 -4.81 -2.79 -11.41
N THR A 31 -4.41 -1.54 -11.18
CA THR A 31 -3.00 -1.14 -11.17
C THR A 31 -2.23 -1.85 -10.06
N ILE A 32 -2.81 -1.98 -8.86
CA ILE A 32 -2.20 -2.71 -7.73
C ILE A 32 -2.02 -4.18 -8.11
N VAL A 33 -3.06 -4.84 -8.61
CA VAL A 33 -3.02 -6.26 -8.97
C VAL A 33 -2.00 -6.52 -10.08
N GLN A 34 -2.02 -5.72 -11.14
CA GLN A 34 -1.06 -5.82 -12.25
C GLN A 34 0.38 -5.62 -11.76
N SER A 35 0.61 -4.64 -10.88
CA SER A 35 1.92 -4.38 -10.28
C SER A 35 2.40 -5.58 -9.45
N ARG A 36 1.51 -6.18 -8.65
CA ARG A 36 1.83 -7.37 -7.84
C ARG A 36 2.27 -8.54 -8.72
N ILE A 37 1.50 -8.87 -9.75
CA ILE A 37 1.79 -9.97 -10.69
C ILE A 37 3.12 -9.71 -11.42
N SER A 38 3.33 -8.48 -11.92
CA SER A 38 4.55 -8.11 -12.62
C SER A 38 5.79 -8.23 -11.74
N LEU A 39 5.72 -7.81 -10.48
CA LEU A 39 6.83 -7.91 -9.53
C LEU A 39 7.15 -9.36 -9.17
N VAL A 40 6.13 -10.17 -8.87
CA VAL A 40 6.33 -11.60 -8.55
C VAL A 40 7.01 -12.30 -9.73
N ASN A 41 6.52 -12.10 -10.95
CA ASN A 41 7.09 -12.73 -12.14
C ASN A 41 8.53 -12.28 -12.43
N LYS A 42 8.83 -10.98 -12.26
CA LYS A 42 10.19 -10.45 -12.45
C LYS A 42 11.18 -11.03 -11.44
N VAL A 43 10.81 -11.08 -10.16
CA VAL A 43 11.66 -11.65 -9.10
C VAL A 43 11.84 -13.15 -9.32
N GLN A 44 10.77 -13.88 -9.63
CA GLN A 44 10.83 -15.32 -9.90
C GLN A 44 11.74 -15.64 -11.09
N LYS A 45 11.71 -14.82 -12.15
CA LYS A 45 12.59 -15.00 -13.32
C LYS A 45 14.08 -14.92 -12.95
N VAL A 46 14.46 -14.00 -12.05
CA VAL A 46 15.85 -13.85 -11.60
C VAL A 46 16.28 -15.07 -10.80
N TYR A 47 15.50 -15.50 -9.81
CA TYR A 47 15.83 -16.69 -9.01
C TYR A 47 15.83 -17.97 -9.85
N GLY A 48 14.86 -18.11 -10.76
CA GLY A 48 14.79 -19.22 -11.70
C GLY A 48 16.01 -19.29 -12.62
N SER A 49 16.54 -18.15 -13.06
CA SER A 49 17.78 -18.09 -13.86
C SER A 49 19.03 -18.51 -13.09
N GLN A 50 18.99 -18.45 -11.76
CA GLN A 50 20.07 -18.90 -10.86
C GLN A 50 19.85 -20.34 -10.38
N GLY A 51 18.83 -21.04 -10.89
CA GLY A 51 18.50 -22.40 -10.46
C GLY A 51 17.87 -22.49 -9.06
N VAL A 52 17.49 -21.36 -8.46
CA VAL A 52 16.88 -21.34 -7.12
C VAL A 52 15.37 -21.44 -7.24
N GLN A 53 14.81 -22.52 -6.69
CA GLN A 53 13.36 -22.73 -6.64
C GLN A 53 12.79 -22.05 -5.39
N ILE A 54 12.03 -20.97 -5.60
CA ILE A 54 11.31 -20.27 -4.54
C ILE A 54 9.82 -20.35 -4.82
N HIS A 55 9.02 -20.70 -3.82
CA HIS A 55 7.57 -20.68 -3.95
C HIS A 55 7.06 -19.23 -3.98
N ASN A 56 6.18 -18.91 -4.95
CA ASN A 56 5.59 -17.58 -5.14
C ASN A 56 5.03 -16.95 -3.85
N ARG A 57 4.49 -17.75 -2.92
CA ARG A 57 3.93 -17.30 -1.64
C ARG A 57 4.91 -16.44 -0.85
N HIS A 58 6.21 -16.76 -0.86
CA HIS A 58 7.22 -15.97 -0.17
C HIS A 58 7.39 -14.58 -0.79
N ILE A 59 7.43 -14.53 -2.12
CA ILE A 59 7.58 -13.28 -2.88
C ILE A 59 6.31 -12.43 -2.73
N GLU A 60 5.13 -13.06 -2.81
CA GLU A 60 3.83 -12.41 -2.63
C GLU A 60 3.70 -11.75 -1.26
N ILE A 61 4.17 -12.39 -0.18
CA ILE A 61 4.17 -11.80 1.16
C ILE A 61 4.96 -10.49 1.18
N ILE A 62 6.11 -10.44 0.51
CA ILE A 62 6.96 -9.25 0.43
C ILE A 62 6.30 -8.18 -0.45
N VAL A 63 5.83 -8.56 -1.63
CA VAL A 63 5.19 -7.64 -2.59
C VAL A 63 3.89 -7.05 -2.02
N ARG A 64 3.17 -7.80 -1.19
CA ARG A 64 2.01 -7.30 -0.44
C ARG A 64 2.40 -6.17 0.52
N ARG A 65 3.59 -6.21 1.13
CA ARG A 65 4.08 -5.12 1.99
C ARG A 65 4.43 -3.87 1.17
N ILE A 66 5.07 -4.05 0.03
CA ILE A 66 5.42 -2.97 -0.93
C ILE A 66 4.16 -2.25 -1.45
N THR A 67 3.06 -2.98 -1.62
CA THR A 67 1.76 -2.47 -2.14
C THR A 67 0.70 -2.29 -1.04
N SER A 68 1.12 -2.12 0.22
CA SER A 68 0.21 -2.06 1.36
C SER A 68 -0.40 -0.67 1.61
N LYS A 69 0.07 0.35 0.91
CA LYS A 69 -0.29 1.76 1.11
C LYS A 69 -0.78 2.38 -0.20
N VAL A 70 -1.66 3.35 -0.06
CA VAL A 70 -2.22 4.16 -1.15
C VAL A 70 -2.15 5.63 -0.76
N LEU A 71 -2.07 6.50 -1.76
CA LEU A 71 -2.16 7.95 -1.55
C LEU A 71 -3.60 8.39 -1.76
N VAL A 72 -4.16 9.14 -0.81
CA VAL A 72 -5.50 9.72 -0.94
C VAL A 72 -5.49 10.74 -2.07
N SER A 73 -6.44 10.60 -3.00
CA SER A 73 -6.60 11.44 -4.18
C SER A 73 -7.97 12.11 -4.13
N GLU A 74 -8.02 13.40 -4.48
CA GLU A 74 -9.20 14.29 -4.42
C GLU A 74 -9.72 14.63 -3.01
N GLU A 75 -10.30 15.82 -2.94
CA GLU A 75 -10.57 16.60 -1.72
C GLU A 75 -12.04 16.48 -1.26
N GLU A 76 -12.91 15.86 -2.06
CA GLU A 76 -14.34 16.19 -1.98
C GLU A 76 -15.20 15.37 -1.00
N MET A 77 -14.76 14.21 -0.46
CA MET A 77 -15.76 13.30 0.14
C MET A 77 -15.52 12.87 1.59
N SER A 78 -14.41 13.21 2.26
CA SER A 78 -14.35 12.94 3.71
C SER A 78 -13.37 13.84 4.46
N ASN A 79 -13.85 14.48 5.53
CA ASN A 79 -13.04 15.22 6.51
C ASN A 79 -12.04 14.32 7.29
N VAL A 80 -11.95 13.03 6.94
CA VAL A 80 -11.21 12.03 7.73
C VAL A 80 -9.76 11.89 7.27
N PHE A 81 -9.43 12.28 6.05
CA PHE A 81 -8.08 12.18 5.49
C PHE A 81 -7.60 13.47 4.85
N SER A 82 -6.30 13.73 4.97
CA SER A 82 -5.68 14.85 4.27
C SER A 82 -5.34 14.46 2.83
N LEU A 83 -5.46 15.41 1.89
CA LEU A 83 -5.05 15.18 0.50
C LEU A 83 -3.56 14.78 0.44
N GLY A 84 -3.24 13.71 -0.30
CA GLY A 84 -1.88 13.19 -0.38
C GLY A 84 -1.40 12.45 0.87
N GLU A 85 -2.28 12.18 1.84
CA GLU A 85 -1.96 11.33 2.98
C GLU A 85 -1.72 9.89 2.53
N LEU A 86 -0.67 9.27 3.09
CA LEU A 86 -0.33 7.88 2.83
C LEU A 86 -1.06 6.96 3.81
N ILE A 87 -2.11 6.31 3.34
CA ILE A 87 -2.97 5.46 4.16
C ILE A 87 -2.78 3.98 3.83
N GLY A 88 -3.13 3.09 4.77
CA GLY A 88 -3.17 1.65 4.51
C GLY A 88 -4.27 1.30 3.53
N LEU A 89 -3.98 0.48 2.52
CA LEU A 89 -4.97 -0.01 1.55
C LEU A 89 -6.19 -0.62 2.27
N LEU A 90 -5.94 -1.52 3.23
CA LEU A 90 -7.00 -2.13 4.05
C LEU A 90 -7.80 -1.13 4.88
N ARG A 91 -7.21 0.02 5.24
CA ARG A 91 -7.93 1.09 5.96
C ARG A 91 -8.81 1.87 5.00
N ALA A 92 -8.31 2.18 3.81
CA ALA A 92 -9.05 2.85 2.74
C ALA A 92 -10.29 2.02 2.35
N GLU A 93 -10.12 0.74 2.07
CA GLU A 93 -11.20 -0.18 1.70
C GLU A 93 -12.28 -0.25 2.79
N ARG A 94 -11.88 -0.44 4.06
CA ARG A 94 -12.83 -0.50 5.19
C ARG A 94 -13.61 0.78 5.38
N MET A 95 -12.94 1.92 5.23
CA MET A 95 -13.60 3.21 5.42
C MET A 95 -14.56 3.53 4.28
N GLY A 96 -14.22 3.18 3.04
CA GLY A 96 -15.15 3.30 1.92
C GLY A 96 -16.43 2.47 2.14
N HIS A 97 -16.29 1.26 2.69
CA HIS A 97 -17.46 0.46 3.07
C HIS A 97 -18.27 1.06 4.23
N THR A 98 -17.62 1.71 5.19
CA THR A 98 -18.30 2.27 6.38
C THR A 98 -19.03 3.58 6.05
N LEU A 99 -18.46 4.39 5.16
CA LEU A 99 -19.01 5.67 4.75
C LEU A 99 -20.03 5.53 3.60
N GLU A 100 -20.21 4.32 3.06
CA GLU A 100 -20.97 4.05 1.83
C GLU A 100 -20.51 4.91 0.62
N GLU A 101 -19.29 5.45 0.70
CA GLU A 101 -18.71 6.36 -0.26
C GLU A 101 -17.37 5.83 -0.79
N ALA A 102 -17.16 6.03 -2.08
CA ALA A 102 -15.93 5.66 -2.76
C ALA A 102 -14.79 6.62 -2.35
N ILE A 103 -13.85 6.14 -1.54
CA ILE A 103 -12.63 6.90 -1.24
C ILE A 103 -11.70 6.83 -2.44
N CYS A 104 -11.53 7.92 -3.18
CA CYS A 104 -10.58 7.99 -4.28
C CYS A 104 -9.14 7.91 -3.75
N TYR A 105 -8.36 6.98 -4.30
CA TYR A 105 -6.94 6.85 -3.99
C TYR A 105 -6.12 6.42 -5.19
N GLN A 106 -4.84 6.77 -5.17
CA GLN A 106 -3.86 6.35 -6.14
C GLN A 106 -3.00 5.21 -5.59
N ALA A 107 -2.84 4.18 -6.40
CA ALA A 107 -1.92 3.08 -6.13
C ALA A 107 -0.48 3.58 -6.04
N VAL A 108 0.22 3.24 -4.95
CA VAL A 108 1.63 3.58 -4.76
C VAL A 108 2.45 2.35 -4.47
N LEU A 109 3.61 2.27 -5.12
CA LEU A 109 4.61 1.25 -4.87
C LEU A 109 5.69 1.81 -3.94
N LEU A 110 5.72 1.32 -2.70
CA LEU A 110 6.74 1.71 -1.73
C LEU A 110 7.89 0.70 -1.74
N GLY A 111 9.11 1.16 -1.97
CA GLY A 111 10.30 0.33 -1.77
C GLY A 111 10.35 -0.27 -0.36
N ILE A 112 10.96 -1.44 -0.20
CA ILE A 112 10.90 -2.22 1.05
C ILE A 112 11.35 -1.42 2.28
N THR A 113 12.34 -0.54 2.14
CA THR A 113 12.81 0.38 3.18
C THR A 113 11.71 1.32 3.63
N ARG A 114 11.06 2.03 2.68
CA ARG A 114 9.97 2.96 3.00
C ARG A 114 8.73 2.24 3.51
N ALA A 115 8.42 1.06 2.99
CA ALA A 115 7.32 0.23 3.48
C ALA A 115 7.55 -0.22 4.93
N SER A 116 8.80 -0.51 5.30
CA SER A 116 9.19 -0.90 6.67
C SER A 116 9.25 0.28 7.64
N MET A 117 9.43 1.51 7.13
CA MET A 117 9.38 2.76 7.91
C MET A 117 7.97 3.35 8.03
N ASN A 118 6.95 2.78 7.38
CA ASN A 118 5.58 3.29 7.40
C ASN A 118 4.61 2.22 7.92
N THR A 119 5.00 1.54 9.00
CA THR A 119 4.17 0.54 9.66
C THR A 119 3.16 1.22 10.58
N GLN A 120 2.57 0.47 11.53
CA GLN A 120 1.70 1.02 12.56
C GLN A 120 2.41 1.13 13.91
N SER A 121 3.58 0.50 14.04
CA SER A 121 4.32 0.44 15.28
C SER A 121 5.52 1.37 15.21
N PHE A 122 5.59 2.27 16.18
CA PHE A 122 6.71 3.16 16.29
C PHE A 122 7.97 2.44 16.76
N ILE A 123 7.83 1.37 17.55
CA ILE A 123 8.96 0.56 18.03
C ILE A 123 9.60 -0.17 16.85
N SER A 124 8.78 -0.78 16.00
CA SER A 124 9.23 -1.43 14.76
C SER A 124 9.92 -0.44 13.82
N GLU A 125 9.42 0.79 13.70
CA GLU A 125 10.02 1.85 12.87
C GLU A 125 11.33 2.38 13.45
N ALA A 126 11.36 2.74 14.73
CA ALA A 126 12.54 3.24 15.42
C ALA A 126 13.69 2.21 15.44
N SER A 127 13.36 0.92 15.50
CA SER A 127 14.35 -0.17 15.46
C SER A 127 14.92 -0.43 14.06
N PHE A 128 14.31 0.10 13.00
CA PHE A 128 14.76 -0.15 11.64
C PHE A 128 15.87 0.83 11.22
N GLN A 129 15.57 2.13 11.19
CA GLN A 129 16.50 3.20 10.81
C GLN A 129 16.05 4.55 11.41
N GLU A 130 16.94 5.55 11.44
CA GLU A 130 16.65 6.94 11.86
C GLU A 130 16.01 7.09 13.25
N SER A 131 16.43 6.25 14.21
CA SER A 131 15.79 6.06 15.53
C SER A 131 15.54 7.36 16.30
N ALA A 132 16.53 8.26 16.38
CA ALA A 132 16.41 9.50 17.15
C ALA A 132 15.34 10.44 16.59
N ARG A 133 15.32 10.64 15.26
CA ARG A 133 14.32 11.46 14.57
C ARG A 133 12.91 10.89 14.76
N PHE A 134 12.80 9.57 14.68
CA PHE A 134 11.52 8.88 14.75
C PHE A 134 10.92 8.93 16.17
N LEU A 135 11.72 8.63 17.19
CA LEU A 135 11.29 8.73 18.59
C LEU A 135 10.89 10.15 18.98
N ALA A 136 11.63 11.17 18.54
CA ALA A 136 11.27 12.57 18.77
C ALA A 136 9.89 12.91 18.17
N LYS A 137 9.64 12.50 16.92
CA LYS A 137 8.34 12.71 16.25
C LYS A 137 7.20 12.03 17.02
N VAL A 138 7.40 10.80 17.47
CA VAL A 138 6.39 10.00 18.18
C VAL A 138 6.08 10.58 19.56
N ALA A 139 7.11 11.03 20.29
CA ALA A 139 6.97 11.68 21.58
C ALA A 139 6.16 12.98 21.47
N LEU A 140 6.39 13.77 20.42
CA LEU A 140 5.60 14.98 20.13
C LEU A 140 4.13 14.68 19.81
N LEU A 141 3.87 13.58 19.10
CA LEU A 141 2.51 13.18 18.72
C LEU A 141 1.78 12.38 19.82
N GLY A 142 2.46 11.96 20.88
CA GLY A 142 1.89 11.10 21.92
C GLY A 142 1.42 9.74 21.40
N HIS A 143 2.08 9.19 20.37
CA HIS A 143 1.64 7.96 19.71
C HIS A 143 1.80 6.73 20.63
N ILE A 144 0.80 5.85 20.65
CA ILE A 144 0.77 4.62 21.46
C ILE A 144 0.99 3.40 20.56
N ASP A 145 1.84 2.46 20.99
CA ASP A 145 2.06 1.18 20.31
C ASP A 145 1.19 0.08 20.92
N TRP A 146 0.64 -0.79 20.08
CA TRP A 146 -0.27 -1.86 20.48
C TRP A 146 0.37 -3.25 20.45
N LEU A 147 1.68 -3.35 20.19
CA LEU A 147 2.46 -4.60 20.29
C LEU A 147 1.90 -5.75 19.45
N LYS A 148 1.49 -5.45 18.22
CA LYS A 148 0.85 -6.40 17.30
C LYS A 148 1.85 -7.24 16.51
N CYS A 149 3.09 -6.77 16.37
CA CYS A 149 4.10 -7.46 15.56
C CYS A 149 5.20 -8.09 16.42
N LEU A 150 5.87 -9.08 15.84
CA LEU A 150 6.93 -9.83 16.50
C LEU A 150 8.08 -8.95 17.00
N LYS A 151 8.49 -7.93 16.22
CA LYS A 151 9.60 -7.03 16.61
C LYS A 151 9.31 -6.29 17.90
N GLU A 152 8.09 -5.80 18.08
CA GLU A 152 7.69 -5.10 19.32
C GLU A 152 7.81 -6.01 20.53
N ILE A 153 7.30 -7.24 20.42
CA ILE A 153 7.31 -8.24 21.50
C ILE A 153 8.75 -8.59 21.89
N VAL A 154 9.61 -8.83 20.90
CA VAL A 154 11.03 -9.16 21.14
C VAL A 154 11.78 -8.01 21.81
N VAL A 155 11.52 -6.76 21.43
CA VAL A 155 12.19 -5.58 22.04
C VAL A 155 11.81 -5.41 23.51
N ILE A 156 10.58 -5.76 23.88
CA ILE A 156 10.11 -5.70 25.27
C ILE A 156 10.64 -6.88 26.11
N GLY A 157 11.22 -7.89 25.46
CA GLY A 157 11.74 -9.08 26.14
C GLY A 157 10.65 -10.08 26.53
N GLY A 158 9.57 -10.13 25.74
CA GLY A 158 8.54 -11.16 25.84
C GLY A 158 8.99 -12.54 25.39
#